data_AF-E6X380-F1
#
_entry.id   AF-E6X380-F1
#
_cell.length_a   1.000
_cell.length_b   1.000
_cell.length_c   1.000
_cell.angle_alpha   90.00
_cell.angle_beta   90.00
_cell.angle_gamma   90.00
#
_symmetry.space_group_name_H-M   'P 1'
#
loop_
_entity.id
_entity.type
_entity.pdbx_description
1 polymer ?
#
loop_
_entity_poly.entity_id
_entity_poly.type
_entity_poly.pdbx_seq_one_letter_code
_entity_poly.pdbx_strand_id
1 'polypeptide(L)'
;MNFSQTLAKTFRDILSPMVLGFILKVGLGSFLFWLLVLGLLWKPFEHFVASYLTMIPLVGHWAWFQATGAALAALALGYMLIIITISILTSLYSEKILIRLAERDYGVKPVGSPAIHRSLYYTLKASVVFLLLFLFTLPLIFVPVLGQLWMLWLWSILLREPTVYDVGSLFISDPAELKRQTKKSRLIALIAALFNYIPLLNIFAPLFAQILFLHHLLGSRR
;
A
#
# COMPACT_ATOMS: atom_id res chain seq x y z
N MET A 1 11.87 -3.30 22.24
CA MET A 1 11.36 -4.61 21.71
C MET A 1 12.22 -5.05 20.51
N ASN A 2 12.57 -6.34 20.38
CA ASN A 2 13.36 -6.79 19.21
C ASN A 2 12.45 -6.90 17.96
N PHE A 3 13.06 -6.92 16.76
CA PHE A 3 12.29 -6.89 15.51
C PHE A 3 11.38 -8.12 15.30
N SER A 4 11.83 -9.29 15.75
CA SER A 4 11.06 -10.54 15.67
C SER A 4 9.77 -10.47 16.51
N GLN A 5 9.85 -9.95 17.73
CA GLN A 5 8.69 -9.73 18.60
C GLN A 5 7.69 -8.74 17.97
N THR A 6 8.19 -7.71 17.30
CA THR A 6 7.35 -6.73 16.58
C THR A 6 6.59 -7.39 15.44
N LEU A 7 7.26 -8.21 14.63
CA LEU A 7 6.59 -8.98 13.57
C LEU A 7 5.56 -9.96 14.14
N ALA A 8 5.92 -10.74 15.16
CA ALA A 8 5.01 -11.72 15.77
C ALA A 8 3.72 -11.07 16.31
N LYS A 9 3.84 -9.91 16.97
CA LYS A 9 2.66 -9.13 17.42
C LYS A 9 1.84 -8.63 16.24
N THR A 10 2.50 -8.07 15.22
CA THR A 10 1.81 -7.59 14.00
C THR A 10 1.01 -8.71 13.33
N PHE A 11 1.58 -9.92 13.20
CA PHE A 11 0.90 -11.09 12.65
C PHE A 11 -0.26 -11.58 13.50
N ARG A 12 -0.14 -11.54 14.82
CA ARG A 12 -1.26 -11.85 15.71
C ARG A 12 -2.40 -10.83 15.55
N ASP A 13 -2.05 -9.56 15.42
CA ASP A 13 -3.01 -8.45 15.40
C ASP A 13 -3.74 -8.35 14.07
N ILE A 14 -3.04 -8.56 12.95
CA ILE A 14 -3.64 -8.59 11.61
C ILE A 14 -4.67 -9.72 11.47
N LEU A 15 -4.50 -10.82 12.21
CA LEU A 15 -5.44 -11.94 12.26
C LEU A 15 -6.55 -11.77 13.29
N SER A 16 -6.60 -10.65 14.02
CA SER A 16 -7.70 -10.40 14.96
C SER A 16 -9.03 -10.18 14.22
N PRO A 17 -10.17 -10.64 14.75
CA PRO A 17 -11.47 -10.51 14.08
C PRO A 17 -11.84 -9.08 13.71
N MET A 18 -11.44 -8.11 14.55
CA MET A 18 -11.65 -6.68 14.30
C MET A 18 -10.91 -6.22 13.05
N VAL A 19 -9.64 -6.62 12.91
CA VAL A 19 -8.79 -6.26 11.78
C VAL A 19 -9.24 -6.99 10.52
N LEU A 20 -9.52 -8.30 10.61
CA LEU A 20 -10.04 -9.07 9.49
C LEU A 20 -11.36 -8.50 8.95
N GLY A 21 -12.28 -8.14 9.84
CA GLY A 21 -13.56 -7.53 9.45
C GLY A 21 -13.39 -6.18 8.74
N PHE A 22 -12.38 -5.39 9.14
CA PHE A 22 -12.04 -4.15 8.45
C PHE A 22 -11.43 -4.39 7.07
N ILE A 23 -10.41 -5.25 6.99
CA ILE A 23 -9.71 -5.58 5.75
C ILE A 23 -10.69 -6.16 4.75
N LEU A 24 -11.59 -7.04 5.18
CA LEU A 24 -12.60 -7.62 4.30
C LEU A 24 -13.55 -6.55 3.75
N LYS A 25 -14.03 -5.62 4.59
CA LYS A 25 -14.91 -4.52 4.14
C LYS A 25 -14.21 -3.61 3.13
N VAL A 26 -12.99 -3.17 3.44
CA VAL A 26 -12.21 -2.27 2.58
C VAL A 26 -11.78 -2.97 1.29
N GLY A 27 -11.25 -4.18 1.40
CA GLY A 27 -10.80 -4.99 0.27
C GLY A 27 -11.94 -5.36 -0.66
N LEU A 28 -13.03 -5.94 -0.13
CA LEU A 28 -14.19 -6.31 -0.93
C LEU A 28 -14.86 -5.08 -1.55
N GLY A 29 -15.01 -3.98 -0.78
CA GLY A 29 -15.57 -2.74 -1.30
C GLY A 29 -14.76 -2.17 -2.48
N SER A 30 -13.43 -2.15 -2.35
CA SER A 30 -12.54 -1.69 -3.43
C SER A 30 -12.58 -2.60 -4.65
N PHE A 31 -12.59 -3.92 -4.42
CA PHE A 31 -12.67 -4.91 -5.48
C PHE A 31 -13.98 -4.80 -6.27
N LEU A 32 -15.13 -4.79 -5.58
CA LEU A 32 -16.45 -4.68 -6.21
C LEU A 32 -16.61 -3.36 -6.96
N PHE A 33 -16.11 -2.26 -6.40
CA PHE A 33 -16.11 -0.96 -7.06
C PHE A 33 -15.38 -1.01 -8.41
N TRP A 34 -14.14 -1.50 -8.43
CA TRP A 34 -13.37 -1.58 -9.66
C TRP A 34 -13.85 -2.67 -10.61
N LEU A 35 -14.39 -3.78 -10.11
CA LEU A 35 -15.03 -4.79 -10.95
C LEU A 35 -16.20 -4.19 -11.74
N LEU A 36 -17.03 -3.37 -11.08
CA LEU A 36 -18.11 -2.66 -11.74
C LEU A 36 -17.57 -1.62 -12.74
N VAL A 37 -16.65 -0.76 -12.31
CA VAL A 37 -16.10 0.31 -13.16
C VAL A 37 -15.38 -0.26 -14.39
N LEU A 38 -14.46 -1.20 -14.20
CA LEU A 38 -13.73 -1.84 -15.30
C LEU A 38 -14.62 -2.77 -16.11
N GLY A 39 -15.63 -3.40 -15.51
CA GLY A 39 -16.61 -4.20 -16.26
C GLY A 39 -17.40 -3.34 -17.25
N LEU A 40 -17.80 -2.13 -16.84
CA LEU A 40 -18.52 -1.19 -17.70
C LEU A 40 -17.60 -0.46 -18.69
N LEU A 41 -16.35 -0.18 -18.29
CA LEU A 41 -15.40 0.63 -19.06
C LEU A 41 -14.21 -0.18 -19.61
N TRP A 42 -14.37 -1.50 -19.78
CA TRP A 42 -13.24 -2.38 -20.15
C TRP A 42 -12.60 -1.96 -21.47
N LYS A 43 -13.40 -1.85 -22.53
CA LYS A 43 -12.89 -1.51 -23.88
C LYS A 43 -12.15 -0.17 -23.93
N PRO A 44 -12.70 0.96 -23.44
CA PRO A 44 -11.96 2.22 -23.46
C PRO A 44 -10.72 2.18 -22.57
N PHE A 45 -10.77 1.47 -21.44
CA PHE A 45 -9.60 1.30 -20.57
C PHE A 45 -8.49 0.48 -21.23
N GLU A 46 -8.82 -0.67 -21.83
CA GLU A 46 -7.87 -1.50 -22.57
C GLU A 46 -7.26 -0.72 -23.74
N HIS A 47 -8.08 0.02 -24.49
CA HIS A 47 -7.59 0.84 -25.60
C HIS A 47 -6.65 1.97 -25.14
N PHE A 48 -6.95 2.61 -24.01
CA PHE A 48 -6.07 3.61 -23.39
C PHE A 48 -4.71 3.00 -23.04
N VAL A 49 -4.71 1.82 -22.42
CA VAL A 49 -3.47 1.11 -22.07
C VAL A 49 -2.70 0.70 -23.32
N ALA A 50 -3.36 0.12 -24.32
CA ALA A 50 -2.74 -0.26 -25.59
C ALA A 50 -2.06 0.93 -26.28
N SER A 51 -2.74 2.08 -26.30
CA SER A 51 -2.21 3.33 -26.87
C SER A 51 -0.96 3.83 -26.13
N TYR A 52 -0.91 3.67 -24.81
CA TYR A 52 0.30 3.99 -24.05
C TYR A 52 1.44 3.02 -24.36
N LEU A 53 1.15 1.72 -24.47
CA LEU A 53 2.15 0.70 -24.71
C LEU A 53 2.88 0.84 -26.05
N THR A 54 2.19 1.30 -27.10
CA THR A 54 2.82 1.54 -28.42
C THR A 54 3.85 2.67 -28.37
N MET A 55 3.76 3.59 -27.40
CA MET A 55 4.71 4.69 -27.23
C MET A 55 6.01 4.28 -26.53
N ILE A 56 6.09 3.05 -26.01
CA ILE A 56 7.26 2.58 -25.25
C ILE A 56 8.37 2.14 -26.23
N PRO A 57 9.52 2.84 -26.30
CA PRO A 57 10.49 2.65 -27.39
C PRO A 57 11.10 1.25 -27.51
N LEU A 58 11.21 0.52 -26.40
CA LEU A 58 11.91 -0.78 -26.33
C LEU A 58 11.01 -1.99 -26.61
N VAL A 59 9.73 -1.92 -26.24
CA VAL A 59 8.81 -3.07 -26.24
C VAL A 59 7.53 -2.81 -27.04
N GLY A 60 7.24 -1.55 -27.37
CA GLY A 60 6.00 -1.15 -28.05
C GLY A 60 5.80 -1.77 -29.43
N HIS A 61 6.86 -2.16 -30.13
CA HIS A 61 6.75 -2.77 -31.47
C HIS A 61 6.73 -4.30 -31.46
N TRP A 62 6.78 -4.94 -30.29
CA TRP A 62 6.82 -6.40 -30.22
C TRP A 62 5.45 -7.00 -30.52
N ALA A 63 5.37 -7.90 -31.50
CA ALA A 63 4.11 -8.48 -31.98
C ALA A 63 3.30 -9.17 -30.86
N TRP A 64 3.97 -9.90 -29.97
CA TRP A 64 3.30 -10.53 -28.82
C TRP A 64 2.80 -9.49 -27.80
N PHE A 65 3.53 -8.39 -27.61
CA PHE A 65 3.16 -7.31 -26.69
C PHE A 65 1.93 -6.55 -27.17
N GLN A 66 1.77 -6.42 -28.49
CA GLN A 66 0.58 -5.85 -29.12
C GLN A 66 -0.61 -6.82 -29.14
N ALA A 67 -0.38 -8.12 -29.32
CA ALA A 67 -1.45 -9.12 -29.39
C ALA A 67 -2.05 -9.49 -28.02
N THR A 68 -1.22 -9.59 -26.98
CA THR A 68 -1.67 -10.04 -25.64
C THR A 68 -1.17 -9.16 -24.49
N GLY A 69 -0.08 -8.41 -24.69
CA GLY A 69 0.49 -7.54 -23.67
C GLY A 69 -0.44 -6.40 -23.22
N ALA A 70 -1.27 -5.86 -24.13
CA ALA A 70 -2.24 -4.81 -23.80
C ALA A 70 -3.28 -5.26 -22.76
N ALA A 71 -3.92 -6.40 -22.97
CA ALA A 71 -4.89 -6.94 -22.02
C ALA A 71 -4.25 -7.27 -20.66
N LEU A 72 -3.06 -7.86 -20.66
CA LEU A 72 -2.32 -8.17 -19.43
C LEU A 72 -1.90 -6.90 -18.67
N ALA A 73 -1.41 -5.88 -19.38
CA ALA A 73 -1.07 -4.60 -18.78
C ALA A 73 -2.31 -3.87 -18.24
N ALA A 74 -3.44 -3.95 -18.95
CA ALA A 74 -4.71 -3.41 -18.49
C ALA A 74 -5.15 -4.12 -17.20
N LEU A 75 -5.10 -5.45 -17.13
CA LEU A 75 -5.39 -6.19 -15.91
C LEU A 75 -4.45 -5.80 -14.76
N ALA A 76 -3.15 -5.67 -15.02
CA ALA A 76 -2.17 -5.25 -14.01
C ALA A 76 -2.44 -3.84 -13.49
N LEU A 77 -2.78 -2.90 -14.37
CA LEU A 77 -3.17 -1.53 -14.00
C LEU A 77 -4.48 -1.51 -13.23
N GLY A 78 -5.50 -2.26 -13.67
CA GLY A 78 -6.76 -2.40 -12.95
C GLY A 78 -6.56 -2.95 -11.54
N TYR A 79 -5.68 -3.94 -11.38
CA TYR A 79 -5.27 -4.45 -10.09
C TYR A 79 -4.61 -3.38 -9.21
N MET A 80 -3.70 -2.57 -9.77
CA MET A 80 -3.07 -1.48 -9.02
C MET A 80 -4.07 -0.44 -8.54
N LEU A 81 -5.08 -0.12 -9.37
CA LEU A 81 -6.15 0.79 -8.99
C LEU A 81 -6.94 0.25 -7.78
N ILE A 82 -7.20 -1.05 -7.71
CA ILE A 82 -7.78 -1.70 -6.53
C ILE A 82 -6.89 -1.49 -5.30
N ILE A 83 -5.60 -1.78 -5.38
CA ILE A 83 -4.68 -1.66 -4.23
C ILE A 83 -4.51 -0.20 -3.77
N ILE A 84 -4.52 0.75 -4.71
CA ILE A 84 -4.52 2.18 -4.42
C ILE A 84 -5.79 2.57 -3.65
N THR A 85 -6.96 2.12 -4.09
CA THR A 85 -8.21 2.38 -3.37
C THR A 85 -8.21 1.76 -1.98
N ILE A 86 -7.70 0.53 -1.82
CA ILE A 86 -7.53 -0.09 -0.49
C ILE A 86 -6.62 0.76 0.39
N SER A 87 -5.52 1.29 -0.16
CA SER A 87 -4.59 2.15 0.58
C SER A 87 -5.25 3.46 1.02
N ILE A 88 -6.02 4.10 0.15
CA ILE A 88 -6.80 5.31 0.46
C ILE A 88 -7.81 5.03 1.57
N LEU A 89 -8.64 4.00 1.41
CA LEU A 89 -9.65 3.65 2.41
C LEU A 89 -9.02 3.22 3.74
N THR A 90 -7.88 2.52 3.69
CA THR A 90 -7.14 2.17 4.90
C THR A 90 -6.66 3.41 5.63
N SER A 91 -6.03 4.35 4.90
CA SER A 91 -5.56 5.62 5.47
C SER A 91 -6.68 6.43 6.11
N LEU A 92 -7.87 6.45 5.49
CA LEU A 92 -9.02 7.20 5.98
C LEU A 92 -9.74 6.57 7.18
N TYR A 93 -9.73 5.24 7.31
CA TYR A 93 -10.63 4.53 8.23
C TYR A 93 -9.93 3.66 9.28
N SER A 94 -8.61 3.49 9.22
CA SER A 94 -7.89 2.59 10.14
C SER A 94 -7.65 3.16 11.54
N GLU A 95 -7.84 4.46 11.75
CA GLU A 95 -7.51 5.16 13.00
C GLU A 95 -8.07 4.46 14.25
N LYS A 96 -9.37 4.13 14.24
CA LYS A 96 -10.03 3.46 15.38
C LYS A 96 -9.42 2.11 15.72
N ILE A 97 -8.92 1.39 14.72
CA ILE A 97 -8.27 0.08 14.90
C ILE A 97 -6.91 0.30 15.54
N LEU A 98 -6.13 1.24 15.02
CA LEU A 98 -4.80 1.58 15.54
C LEU A 98 -4.85 2.02 17.00
N ILE A 99 -5.82 2.87 17.37
CA ILE A 99 -6.03 3.29 18.75
C ILE A 99 -6.33 2.08 19.65
N ARG A 100 -7.28 1.22 19.26
CA ARG A 100 -7.63 0.04 20.05
C ARG A 100 -6.45 -0.92 20.23
N LEU A 101 -5.64 -1.11 19.19
CA LEU A 101 -4.44 -1.95 19.28
C LEU A 101 -3.39 -1.33 20.21
N ALA A 102 -3.17 -0.01 20.13
CA ALA A 102 -2.25 0.71 21.01
C ALA A 102 -2.69 0.63 22.49
N GLU A 103 -3.98 0.84 22.77
CA GLU A 103 -4.53 0.73 24.12
C GLU A 103 -4.40 -0.69 24.66
N ARG A 104 -4.77 -1.71 23.87
CA ARG A 104 -4.72 -3.12 24.28
C ARG A 104 -3.30 -3.61 24.54
N ASP A 105 -2.34 -3.26 23.68
CA ASP A 105 -0.99 -3.85 23.73
C ASP A 105 0.01 -3.01 24.54
N TYR A 106 -0.24 -1.70 24.67
CA TYR A 106 0.69 -0.77 25.29
C TYR A 106 0.09 0.09 26.40
N GLY A 107 -1.25 0.16 26.52
CA GLY A 107 -1.92 1.07 27.47
C GLY A 107 -1.78 2.55 27.08
N VAL A 108 -1.48 2.83 25.81
CA VAL A 108 -1.19 4.19 25.31
C VAL A 108 -2.43 4.76 24.62
N LYS A 109 -2.82 5.97 25.04
CA LYS A 109 -3.86 6.76 24.39
C LYS A 109 -3.28 7.60 23.24
N PRO A 110 -4.08 7.93 22.21
CA PRO A 110 -3.63 8.83 21.16
C PRO A 110 -3.36 10.24 21.72
N VAL A 111 -2.34 10.90 21.18
CA VAL A 111 -1.99 12.31 21.48
C VAL A 111 -2.48 13.28 20.40
N GLY A 112 -3.05 12.75 19.31
CA GLY A 112 -3.55 13.50 18.17
C GLY A 112 -4.41 12.60 17.27
N SER A 113 -4.80 13.12 16.12
CA SER A 113 -5.57 12.40 15.10
C SER A 113 -5.08 12.84 13.71
N PRO A 114 -4.99 11.93 12.73
CA PRO A 114 -4.62 12.28 11.36
C PRO A 114 -5.68 13.20 10.76
N ALA A 115 -5.25 14.36 10.25
CA ALA A 115 -6.17 15.22 9.53
C ALA A 115 -6.52 14.57 8.20
N ILE A 116 -7.82 14.33 7.94
CA ILE A 116 -8.33 13.64 6.74
C ILE A 116 -7.71 14.19 5.44
N HIS A 117 -7.66 15.53 5.30
CA HIS A 117 -7.10 16.17 4.11
C HIS A 117 -5.60 15.89 3.91
N ARG A 118 -4.82 15.78 5.00
CA ARG A 118 -3.39 15.46 4.91
C ARG A 118 -3.16 13.98 4.69
N SER A 119 -3.93 13.12 5.36
CA SER A 119 -3.92 11.66 5.14
C SER A 119 -4.20 11.34 3.67
N LEU A 120 -5.23 11.98 3.10
CA LEU A 120 -5.54 11.88 1.69
C LEU A 120 -4.43 12.44 0.80
N TYR A 121 -3.85 13.61 1.14
CA TYR A 121 -2.73 14.19 0.39
C TYR A 121 -1.53 13.25 0.32
N TYR A 122 -1.07 12.70 1.45
CA TYR A 122 0.07 11.79 1.46
C TYR A 122 -0.22 10.49 0.71
N THR A 123 -1.44 9.96 0.84
CA THR A 123 -1.84 8.76 0.11
C THR A 123 -1.94 8.98 -1.38
N LEU A 124 -2.62 10.03 -1.83
CA LEU A 124 -2.71 10.37 -3.25
C LEU A 124 -1.35 10.69 -3.85
N LYS A 125 -0.51 11.45 -3.15
CA LYS A 125 0.86 11.72 -3.58
C LYS A 125 1.65 10.41 -3.77
N ALA A 126 1.61 9.51 -2.79
CA ALA A 126 2.28 8.21 -2.88
C ALA A 126 1.72 7.35 -4.02
N SER A 127 0.39 7.34 -4.22
CA SER A 127 -0.26 6.63 -5.32
C SER A 127 0.11 7.18 -6.69
N VAL A 128 0.16 8.50 -6.86
CA VAL A 128 0.57 9.14 -8.12
C VAL A 128 2.05 8.84 -8.40
N VAL A 129 2.93 9.00 -7.41
CA VAL A 129 4.36 8.67 -7.59
C VAL A 129 4.53 7.19 -7.94
N PHE A 130 3.81 6.29 -7.26
CA PHE A 130 3.80 4.86 -7.57
C PHE A 130 3.37 4.60 -9.02
N LEU A 131 2.24 5.16 -9.46
CA LEU A 131 1.72 4.96 -10.82
C LEU A 131 2.66 5.52 -11.89
N LEU A 132 3.18 6.73 -11.69
CA LEU A 132 4.10 7.34 -12.65
C LEU A 132 5.38 6.54 -12.80
N LEU A 133 5.98 6.11 -11.68
CA LEU A 133 7.16 5.26 -11.71
C LEU A 133 6.85 3.91 -12.34
N PHE A 134 5.72 3.28 -11.99
CA PHE A 134 5.29 2.02 -12.59
C PHE A 134 5.17 2.13 -14.11
N LEU A 135 4.45 3.12 -14.61
CA LEU A 135 4.25 3.35 -16.04
C LEU A 135 5.59 3.58 -16.75
N PHE A 136 6.43 4.46 -16.21
CA PHE A 136 7.73 4.78 -16.80
C PHE A 136 8.71 3.58 -16.82
N THR A 137 8.58 2.69 -15.84
CA THR A 137 9.44 1.50 -15.70
C THR A 137 8.75 0.21 -16.09
N LEU A 138 7.66 0.29 -16.86
CA LEU A 138 6.89 -0.86 -17.31
C LEU A 138 7.76 -1.90 -18.05
N PRO A 139 8.76 -1.54 -18.89
CA PRO A 139 9.68 -2.53 -19.47
C PRO A 139 10.51 -3.31 -18.43
N LEU A 140 10.88 -2.65 -17.32
CA LEU A 140 11.74 -3.24 -16.29
C LEU A 140 11.03 -4.39 -15.56
N ILE A 141 9.69 -4.36 -15.47
CA ILE A 141 8.91 -5.40 -14.77
C ILE A 141 9.02 -6.77 -15.45
N PHE A 142 9.28 -6.78 -16.76
CA PHE A 142 9.44 -8.01 -17.54
C PHE A 142 10.82 -8.64 -17.38
N VAL A 143 11.79 -7.92 -16.79
CA VAL A 143 13.09 -8.49 -16.48
C VAL A 143 12.95 -9.39 -15.25
N PRO A 144 13.20 -10.72 -15.37
CA PRO A 144 13.07 -11.62 -14.24
C PRO A 144 13.94 -11.18 -13.06
N VAL A 145 13.47 -11.41 -11.84
CA VAL A 145 14.11 -10.98 -10.57
C VAL A 145 14.21 -9.47 -10.40
N LEU A 146 14.85 -8.73 -11.32
CA LEU A 146 15.01 -7.27 -11.23
C LEU A 146 13.68 -6.53 -11.24
N GLY A 147 12.76 -6.92 -12.13
CA GLY A 147 11.41 -6.37 -12.17
C GLY A 147 10.66 -6.61 -10.86
N GLN A 148 10.89 -7.76 -10.21
CA GLN A 148 10.29 -8.07 -8.93
C GLN A 148 10.89 -7.24 -7.80
N LEU A 149 12.22 -7.11 -7.71
CA LEU A 149 12.85 -6.23 -6.71
C LEU A 149 12.41 -4.77 -6.88
N TRP A 150 12.29 -4.32 -8.13
CA TRP A 150 11.77 -3.00 -8.45
C TRP A 150 10.33 -2.82 -8.00
N MET A 151 9.47 -3.80 -8.28
CA MET A 151 8.06 -3.73 -7.89
C MET A 151 7.87 -3.75 -6.37
N LEU A 152 8.66 -4.55 -5.64
CA LEU A 152 8.69 -4.53 -4.17
C LEU A 152 9.05 -3.13 -3.64
N TRP A 153 10.02 -2.47 -4.27
CA TRP A 153 10.39 -1.11 -3.91
C TRP A 153 9.25 -0.12 -4.22
N LEU A 154 8.60 -0.22 -5.38
CA LEU A 154 7.44 0.61 -5.72
C LEU A 154 6.30 0.45 -4.70
N TRP A 155 5.97 -0.78 -4.34
CA TRP A 155 5.00 -1.07 -3.28
C TRP A 155 5.37 -0.41 -1.95
N SER A 156 6.66 -0.41 -1.59
CA SER A 156 7.12 0.26 -0.38
C SER A 156 6.89 1.79 -0.41
N ILE A 157 6.94 2.42 -1.59
CA ILE A 157 6.64 3.85 -1.76
C ILE A 157 5.17 4.12 -1.46
N LEU A 158 4.28 3.31 -2.03
CA LEU A 158 2.83 3.41 -1.82
C LEU A 158 2.47 3.34 -0.33
N LEU A 159 3.18 2.48 0.43
CA LEU A 159 2.89 2.24 1.84
C LEU A 159 3.54 3.24 2.80
N ARG A 160 4.75 3.73 2.48
CA ARG A 160 5.61 4.41 3.47
C ARG A 160 5.07 5.75 3.95
N GLU A 161 4.89 6.72 3.06
CA GLU A 161 4.51 8.09 3.48
C GLU A 161 3.16 8.13 4.19
N PRO A 162 2.10 7.46 3.68
CA PRO A 162 0.80 7.41 4.35
C PRO A 162 0.90 6.80 5.75
N THR A 163 1.56 5.65 5.86
CA THR A 163 1.76 4.96 7.14
C THR A 163 2.47 5.84 8.16
N VAL A 164 3.54 6.52 7.75
CA VAL A 164 4.29 7.42 8.63
C VAL A 164 3.41 8.55 9.15
N TYR A 165 2.57 9.13 8.28
CA TYR A 165 1.68 10.21 8.66
C TYR A 165 0.53 9.72 9.57
N ASP A 166 -0.21 8.70 9.14
CA ASP A 166 -1.43 8.22 9.80
C ASP A 166 -1.13 7.69 11.21
N VAL A 167 -0.07 6.89 11.36
CA VAL A 167 0.28 6.34 12.67
C VAL A 167 1.12 7.34 13.47
N GLY A 168 2.01 8.09 12.82
CA GLY A 168 2.88 9.06 13.50
C GLY A 168 2.07 10.16 14.17
N SER A 169 1.06 10.70 13.49
CA SER A 169 0.19 11.76 14.04
C SER A 169 -0.69 11.31 15.21
N LEU A 170 -0.94 10.00 15.35
CA LEU A 170 -1.67 9.45 16.50
C LEU A 170 -0.86 9.44 17.79
N PHE A 171 0.46 9.22 17.70
CA PHE A 171 1.28 8.88 18.88
C PHE A 171 2.51 9.78 19.07
N ILE A 172 2.80 10.68 18.14
CA ILE A 172 3.97 11.57 18.20
C ILE A 172 3.56 13.02 17.89
N SER A 173 3.66 13.89 18.89
CA SER A 173 3.41 15.33 18.72
C SER A 173 4.67 16.09 18.27
N ASP A 174 5.86 15.60 18.62
CA ASP A 174 7.14 16.25 18.28
C ASP A 174 7.65 15.85 16.88
N PRO A 175 7.77 16.79 15.93
CA PRO A 175 8.32 16.52 14.59
C PRO A 175 9.76 15.99 14.60
N ALA A 176 10.59 16.41 15.57
CA ALA A 176 11.98 15.95 15.67
C ALA A 176 12.03 14.48 16.10
N GLU A 177 11.20 14.10 17.08
CA GLU A 177 11.01 12.71 17.47
C GLU A 177 10.49 11.85 16.30
N LEU A 178 9.47 12.33 15.57
CA LEU A 178 8.94 11.62 14.41
C LEU A 178 10.02 11.38 13.35
N LYS A 179 10.85 12.38 13.05
CA LYS A 179 11.98 12.24 12.11
C LYS A 179 13.00 11.19 12.59
N ARG A 180 13.25 11.10 13.90
CA ARG A 180 14.15 10.08 14.47
C ARG A 180 13.57 8.67 14.31
N GLN A 181 12.29 8.48 14.64
CA GLN A 181 11.65 7.16 14.61
C GLN A 181 11.35 6.67 13.17
N THR A 182 11.23 7.59 12.22
CA THR A 182 10.96 7.27 10.80
C THR A 182 12.20 6.86 10.00
N LYS A 183 13.40 6.85 10.60
CA LYS A 183 14.62 6.38 9.91
C LYS A 183 14.49 4.96 9.35
N LYS A 184 13.77 4.08 10.06
CA LYS A 184 13.52 2.69 9.65
C LYS A 184 12.21 2.50 8.88
N SER A 185 11.46 3.57 8.58
CA SER A 185 10.14 3.46 7.95
C SER A 185 10.19 2.84 6.55
N ARG A 186 11.29 3.04 5.81
CA ARG A 186 11.47 2.40 4.50
C ARG A 186 11.59 0.88 4.63
N LEU A 187 12.37 0.39 5.59
CA LEU A 187 12.49 -1.05 5.83
C LEU A 187 11.16 -1.66 6.26
N ILE A 188 10.43 -0.97 7.14
CA ILE A 188 9.09 -1.40 7.57
C ILE A 188 8.12 -1.48 6.40
N ALA A 189 8.08 -0.44 5.55
CA ALA A 189 7.25 -0.43 4.36
C ALA A 189 7.65 -1.51 3.34
N LEU A 190 8.95 -1.81 3.21
CA LEU A 190 9.45 -2.86 2.32
C LEU A 190 9.07 -4.26 2.81
N ILE A 191 9.09 -4.48 4.13
CA ILE A 191 8.65 -5.74 4.73
C ILE A 191 7.13 -5.90 4.60
N ALA A 192 6.37 -4.83 4.82
CA ALA A 192 4.93 -4.84 4.58
C ALA A 192 4.60 -5.06 3.09
N ALA A 193 5.38 -4.49 2.18
CA ALA A 193 5.21 -4.67 0.73
C ALA A 193 5.38 -6.12 0.26
N LEU A 194 6.02 -7.00 1.04
CA LEU A 194 6.08 -8.43 0.72
C LEU A 194 4.69 -9.07 0.67
N PHE A 195 3.71 -8.55 1.43
CA PHE A 195 2.33 -9.03 1.36
C PHE A 195 1.71 -8.84 -0.03
N ASN A 196 2.21 -7.88 -0.82
CA ASN A 196 1.70 -7.63 -2.16
C ASN A 196 2.00 -8.76 -3.16
N TYR A 197 2.94 -9.65 -2.83
CA TYR A 197 3.28 -10.83 -3.63
C TYR A 197 2.37 -12.02 -3.41
N ILE A 198 1.58 -12.00 -2.34
CA ILE A 198 0.66 -13.09 -2.01
C ILE A 198 -0.74 -12.59 -2.38
N PRO A 199 -1.37 -13.10 -3.45
CA PRO A 199 -2.59 -12.50 -4.01
C PRO A 199 -3.71 -12.24 -2.99
N LEU A 200 -3.94 -13.20 -2.10
CA LEU A 200 -4.95 -13.09 -1.05
C LEU A 200 -4.53 -12.18 0.11
N LEU A 201 -3.23 -12.00 0.34
CA LEU A 201 -2.71 -11.16 1.42
C LEU A 201 -2.39 -9.73 0.98
N ASN A 202 -2.41 -9.43 -0.32
CA ASN A 202 -2.12 -8.08 -0.81
C ASN A 202 -3.06 -7.03 -0.19
N ILE A 203 -4.35 -7.36 -0.05
CA ILE A 203 -5.34 -6.47 0.58
C ILE A 203 -5.00 -6.10 2.04
N PHE A 204 -4.13 -6.87 2.69
CA PHE A 204 -3.67 -6.62 4.05
C PHE A 204 -2.50 -5.65 4.11
N ALA A 205 -1.75 -5.46 3.02
CA ALA A 205 -0.46 -4.77 3.05
C ALA A 205 -0.55 -3.32 3.60
N PRO A 206 -1.56 -2.50 3.24
CA PRO A 206 -1.69 -1.15 3.80
C PRO A 206 -1.88 -1.13 5.31
N LEU A 207 -2.78 -1.97 5.83
CA LEU A 207 -3.05 -2.01 7.26
C LEU A 207 -1.91 -2.71 8.02
N PHE A 208 -1.30 -3.75 7.42
CA PHE A 208 -0.12 -4.40 7.99
C PHE A 208 1.03 -3.42 8.14
N ALA A 209 1.27 -2.55 7.16
CA ALA A 209 2.28 -1.49 7.27
C ALA A 209 2.00 -0.56 8.47
N GLN A 210 0.75 -0.13 8.63
CA GLN A 210 0.34 0.73 9.74
C GLN A 210 0.50 0.05 11.11
N ILE A 211 0.07 -1.20 11.26
CA ILE A 211 0.20 -1.96 12.51
C ILE A 211 1.68 -2.24 12.82
N LEU A 212 2.48 -2.63 11.82
CA LEU A 212 3.91 -2.88 11.99
C LEU A 212 4.64 -1.62 12.43
N PHE A 213 4.31 -0.48 11.82
CA PHE A 213 4.88 0.80 12.19
C PHE A 213 4.41 1.25 13.59
N LEU A 214 3.15 1.00 13.97
CA LEU A 214 2.64 1.24 15.33
C LEU A 214 3.47 0.48 16.38
N HIS A 215 3.68 -0.82 16.19
CA HIS A 215 4.49 -1.61 17.12
C HIS A 215 5.96 -1.19 17.13
N HIS A 216 6.49 -0.74 15.99
CA HIS A 216 7.84 -0.17 15.93
C HIS A 216 7.94 1.11 16.76
N LEU A 217 6.98 2.02 16.62
CA LEU A 217 6.94 3.29 17.35
C LEU A 217 6.79 3.05 18.86
N LEU A 218 5.74 2.34 19.27
CA LEU A 218 5.40 2.17 20.68
C LEU A 218 6.32 1.15 21.38
N GLY A 219 6.81 0.14 20.67
CA GLY A 219 7.75 -0.85 21.20
C GLY A 219 9.18 -0.31 21.40
N SER A 220 9.50 0.87 20.88
CA SER A 220 10.76 1.58 21.10
C SER A 220 10.75 2.52 22.32
N ARG A 221 9.57 2.80 22.88
CA ARG A 221 9.35 3.69 24.04
C ARG A 221 9.28 2.94 25.38
N ARG A 222 9.52 1.63 25.38
CA ARG A 222 9.68 0.80 26.59
C ARG A 222 11.13 0.36 26.71
#